data_AF-A0A968XS19-F1
#
_entry.id   AF-A0A968XS19-F1
#
_cell.length_a   1.000
_cell.length_b   1.000
_cell.length_c   1.000
_cell.angle_alpha   90.00
_cell.angle_beta   90.00
_cell.angle_gamma   90.00
#
_symmetry.space_group_name_H-M   'P 1'
#
loop_
_entity.id
_entity.type
_entity.pdbx_description
1 polymer ?
#
loop_
_entity_poly.entity_id
_entity_poly.type
_entity_poly.pdbx_seq_one_letter_code
_entity_poly.pdbx_strand_id
1 'polypeptide(L)'
;MTGALTARIFLLILVTAPIALTGFSYNAATALAAVIVGLLGVIGLFKLPAVFLYAMTAFPIAGLVYLALLKREDETGVEWYPVGRVIMAAAIVSGGLFGLTVVPLASDEAAFQTSIRTAVELAVKQGMAGLPPEAELKPEQLTQLTDILIIVLPAAGGAMVLFSLLGSLWLGAQVARAAGTLVRPWPDIAAFRFPAGAPILLAISTLGATWLEGPIQTLALSFAGAFFGAYVLLGLAVAHFTSRGAFWRTPALVALYVILIANPAVALLVAMLGVADSVFPFARAQRASPPDSPGGSAGRSGPP
;
A
#
# COMPACT_ATOMS: atom_id res chain seq x y z
N MET A 1 5.57 17.29 14.97
CA MET A 1 5.95 15.87 14.76
C MET A 1 5.54 15.28 13.41
N THR A 2 4.56 15.84 12.69
CA THR A 2 4.20 15.37 11.33
C THR A 2 5.33 15.55 10.33
N GLY A 3 6.18 16.57 10.47
CA GLY A 3 7.21 16.95 9.48
C GLY A 3 8.18 15.84 9.07
N ALA A 4 8.75 15.07 9.99
CA ALA A 4 9.76 14.05 9.66
C ALA A 4 9.18 12.80 9.00
N LEU A 5 8.06 12.27 9.51
CA LEU A 5 7.36 11.14 8.89
C LEU A 5 6.75 11.55 7.54
N THR A 6 6.13 12.73 7.48
CA THR A 6 5.56 13.29 6.25
C THR A 6 6.64 13.53 5.22
N ALA A 7 7.77 14.14 5.60
CA ALA A 7 8.92 14.32 4.71
C ALA A 7 9.46 12.98 4.22
N ARG A 8 9.54 11.94 5.05
CA ARG A 8 9.94 10.59 4.62
C ARG A 8 8.98 10.00 3.59
N ILE A 9 7.67 10.14 3.79
CA ILE A 9 6.66 9.68 2.81
C ILE A 9 6.81 10.45 1.49
N PHE A 10 6.93 11.78 1.56
CA PHE A 10 7.13 12.61 0.37
C PHE A 10 8.44 12.29 -0.36
N LEU A 11 9.54 12.08 0.36
CA LEU A 11 10.84 11.74 -0.22
C LEU A 11 10.81 10.35 -0.85
N LEU A 12 10.20 9.35 -0.21
CA LEU A 12 9.99 8.03 -0.79
C LEU A 12 9.26 8.17 -2.12
N ILE A 13 8.10 8.83 -2.10
CA ILE A 13 7.28 9.08 -3.29
C ILE A 13 8.05 9.85 -4.36
N LEU A 14 8.83 10.87 -3.99
CA LEU A 14 9.58 11.69 -4.94
C LEU A 14 10.70 10.88 -5.62
N VAL A 15 11.27 9.90 -4.92
CA VAL A 15 12.27 8.97 -5.48
C VAL A 15 11.63 7.93 -6.38
N THR A 16 10.50 7.35 -5.98
CA THR A 16 9.90 6.19 -6.67
C THR A 16 8.86 6.54 -7.73
N ALA A 17 8.19 7.68 -7.63
CA ALA A 17 7.19 8.11 -8.62
C ALA A 17 7.79 8.38 -10.01
N PRO A 18 9.00 8.97 -10.18
CA PRO A 18 9.63 9.10 -11.50
C PRO A 18 9.95 7.76 -12.16
N ILE A 19 10.32 6.75 -11.36
CA ILE A 19 10.55 5.38 -11.83
C ILE A 19 9.21 4.79 -12.34
N ALA A 20 8.13 4.96 -11.57
CA ALA A 20 6.81 4.53 -12.00
C ALA A 20 6.33 5.27 -13.26
N LEU A 21 6.51 6.59 -13.33
CA LEU A 21 6.16 7.43 -14.47
C LEU A 21 6.82 6.97 -15.75
N THR A 22 8.15 6.82 -15.76
CA THR A 22 8.90 6.37 -16.93
C THR A 22 8.45 4.99 -17.41
N GLY A 23 8.09 4.11 -16.48
CA GLY A 23 7.48 2.83 -16.80
C GLY A 23 6.12 2.95 -17.48
N PHE A 24 5.19 3.66 -16.84
CA PHE A 24 3.82 3.83 -17.31
C PHE A 24 3.70 4.65 -18.59
N SER A 25 4.66 5.52 -18.89
CA SER A 25 4.72 6.31 -20.12
C SER A 25 5.26 5.55 -21.33
N TYR A 26 6.01 4.46 -21.14
CA TYR A 26 6.68 3.76 -22.24
C TYR A 26 6.54 2.23 -22.16
N ASN A 27 7.20 1.56 -21.21
CA ASN A 27 7.08 0.13 -20.98
C ASN A 27 7.76 -0.28 -19.66
N ALA A 28 7.68 -1.55 -19.28
CA ALA A 28 8.31 -2.04 -18.05
C ALA A 28 9.86 -1.95 -18.06
N ALA A 29 10.49 -2.01 -19.22
CA ALA A 29 11.95 -1.97 -19.33
C ALA A 29 12.51 -0.56 -19.03
N THR A 30 11.78 0.51 -19.35
CA THR A 30 12.20 1.88 -19.03
C THR A 30 12.16 2.16 -17.52
N ALA A 31 11.21 1.56 -16.78
CA ALA A 31 11.23 1.61 -15.32
C ALA A 31 12.48 0.93 -14.75
N LEU A 32 12.84 -0.26 -15.26
CA LEU A 32 14.05 -0.95 -14.84
C LEU A 32 15.32 -0.15 -15.20
N ALA A 33 15.37 0.46 -16.38
CA ALA A 33 16.47 1.34 -16.77
C ALA A 33 16.60 2.54 -15.82
N ALA A 34 15.49 3.17 -15.41
CA ALA A 34 15.49 4.25 -14.43
C ALA A 34 16.05 3.80 -13.07
N VAL A 35 15.71 2.59 -12.61
CA VAL A 35 16.31 2.00 -11.40
C VAL A 35 17.82 1.85 -11.55
N ILE A 36 18.30 1.30 -12.67
CA ILE A 36 19.73 1.05 -12.90
C ILE A 36 20.50 2.38 -12.95
N VAL A 37 19.99 3.38 -13.68
CA VAL A 37 20.62 4.70 -13.78
C VAL A 37 20.70 5.38 -12.41
N GLY A 38 19.62 5.35 -11.64
CA GLY A 38 19.63 5.90 -10.29
C GLY A 38 20.58 5.13 -9.35
N LEU A 39 20.66 3.80 -9.48
CA LEU A 39 21.58 2.97 -8.70
C LEU A 39 23.05 3.34 -8.98
N LEU A 40 23.42 3.50 -10.26
CA LEU A 40 24.77 3.94 -10.64
C LEU A 40 25.09 5.32 -10.07
N GLY A 41 24.13 6.24 -10.10
CA GLY A 41 24.27 7.56 -9.48
C GLY A 41 24.49 7.49 -7.96
N VAL A 42 23.72 6.66 -7.26
CA VAL A 42 23.87 6.50 -5.80
C VAL A 42 25.18 5.83 -5.43
N ILE A 43 25.65 4.84 -6.22
CA ILE A 43 26.96 4.20 -6.03
C ILE A 43 28.11 5.21 -6.17
N GLY A 44 28.02 6.14 -7.13
CA GLY A 44 29.05 7.15 -7.33
C GLY A 44 29.11 8.25 -6.26
N LEU A 45 28.01 8.46 -5.52
CA LEU A 45 27.84 9.62 -4.64
C LEU A 45 27.75 9.28 -3.15
N PHE A 46 27.35 8.05 -2.79
CA PHE A 46 27.01 7.70 -1.42
C PHE A 46 27.66 6.40 -0.95
N LYS A 47 27.64 6.20 0.37
CA LYS A 47 28.14 4.98 1.02
C LYS A 47 27.21 3.79 0.77
N LEU A 48 27.78 2.60 0.94
CA LEU A 48 27.10 1.32 0.71
C LEU A 48 25.71 1.20 1.37
N PRO A 49 25.45 1.65 2.62
CA PRO A 49 24.10 1.60 3.19
C PRO A 49 23.04 2.39 2.41
N ALA A 50 23.42 3.52 1.81
CA ALA A 50 22.51 4.33 1.00
C ALA A 50 22.20 3.64 -0.35
N VAL A 51 23.20 2.96 -0.94
CA VAL A 51 23.03 2.13 -2.14
C VAL A 51 22.01 1.02 -1.88
N PHE A 52 22.16 0.30 -0.76
CA PHE A 52 21.22 -0.74 -0.37
C PHE A 52 19.81 -0.19 -0.14
N LEU A 53 19.67 0.93 0.57
CA LEU A 53 18.37 1.56 0.81
C LEU A 53 17.69 1.99 -0.49
N TYR A 54 18.44 2.57 -1.43
CA TYR A 54 17.93 2.91 -2.75
C TYR A 54 17.46 1.66 -3.51
N ALA A 55 18.30 0.62 -3.60
CA ALA A 55 17.94 -0.62 -4.29
C ALA A 55 16.68 -1.27 -3.70
N MET A 56 16.61 -1.34 -2.38
CA MET A 56 15.47 -1.91 -1.64
C MET A 56 14.16 -1.18 -1.89
N THR A 57 14.19 0.11 -2.24
CA THR A 57 12.98 0.91 -2.52
C THR A 57 12.66 0.99 -4.01
N ALA A 58 13.66 1.05 -4.88
CA ALA A 58 13.51 1.27 -6.32
C ALA A 58 13.12 0.00 -7.09
N PHE A 59 13.75 -1.15 -6.81
CA PHE A 59 13.45 -2.40 -7.52
C PHE A 59 12.00 -2.87 -7.36
N PRO A 60 11.38 -2.82 -6.16
CA PRO A 60 9.96 -3.11 -5.99
C PRO A 60 9.06 -2.35 -6.96
N ILE A 61 9.35 -1.08 -7.21
CA ILE A 61 8.52 -0.23 -8.08
C ILE A 61 8.62 -0.70 -9.54
N ALA A 62 9.83 -0.97 -10.04
CA ALA A 62 10.00 -1.52 -11.38
C ALA A 62 9.27 -2.87 -11.55
N GLY A 63 9.35 -3.74 -10.53
CA GLY A 63 8.61 -5.00 -10.52
C GLY A 63 7.09 -4.82 -10.53
N LEU A 64 6.56 -3.88 -9.74
CA LEU A 64 5.13 -3.60 -9.69
C LEU A 64 4.62 -2.91 -10.97
N VAL A 65 5.42 -2.05 -11.59
CA VAL A 65 5.14 -1.49 -12.93
C VAL A 65 5.10 -2.60 -13.97
N TYR A 66 6.08 -3.51 -13.96
CA TYR A 66 6.10 -4.67 -14.84
C TYR A 66 4.81 -5.49 -14.70
N LEU A 67 4.40 -5.81 -13.47
CA LEU A 67 3.15 -6.51 -13.22
C LEU A 67 1.94 -5.71 -13.72
N ALA A 68 1.90 -4.40 -13.49
CA ALA A 68 0.78 -3.55 -13.89
C ALA A 68 0.63 -3.37 -15.41
N LEU A 69 1.73 -3.53 -16.15
CA LEU A 69 1.79 -3.46 -17.62
C LEU A 69 1.76 -4.83 -18.31
N LEU A 70 1.77 -5.92 -17.53
CA LEU A 70 1.61 -7.26 -18.09
C LEU A 70 0.22 -7.36 -18.72
N LYS A 71 0.18 -7.83 -19.96
CA LYS A 71 -1.04 -7.97 -20.75
C LYS A 71 -1.06 -9.31 -21.46
N ARG A 72 -2.26 -9.82 -21.67
CA ARG A 72 -2.56 -10.96 -22.53
C ARG A 72 -3.44 -10.47 -23.66
N GLU A 73 -3.11 -10.83 -24.88
CA GLU A 73 -3.91 -10.53 -26.06
C GLU A 73 -4.73 -11.77 -26.40
N ASP A 74 -6.05 -11.61 -26.53
CA ASP A 74 -6.99 -12.64 -26.93
C ASP A 74 -7.85 -12.16 -28.12
N GLU A 75 -8.70 -13.04 -28.65
CA GLU A 75 -9.58 -12.71 -29.79
C GLU A 75 -10.60 -11.61 -29.48
N THR A 76 -10.85 -11.32 -28.20
CA THR A 76 -11.82 -10.34 -27.71
C THR A 76 -11.18 -8.99 -27.32
N GLY A 77 -9.85 -8.93 -27.25
CA GLY A 77 -9.10 -7.71 -26.96
C GLY A 77 -7.85 -7.93 -26.11
N VAL A 78 -7.49 -6.89 -25.37
CA VAL A 78 -6.30 -6.89 -24.49
C VAL A 78 -6.73 -6.98 -23.03
N GLU A 79 -6.46 -8.12 -22.40
CA GLU A 79 -6.65 -8.33 -20.97
C GLU A 79 -5.41 -7.91 -20.19
N TRP A 80 -5.53 -6.85 -19.39
CA TRP A 80 -4.44 -6.36 -18.54
C TRP A 80 -4.40 -7.07 -17.20
N TYR A 81 -3.20 -7.18 -16.61
CA TYR A 81 -3.04 -7.79 -15.30
C TYR A 81 -3.93 -7.11 -14.24
N PRO A 82 -4.67 -7.90 -13.44
CA PRO A 82 -5.65 -7.36 -12.50
C PRO A 82 -5.03 -6.47 -11.43
N VAL A 83 -5.65 -5.30 -11.19
CA VAL A 83 -5.20 -4.32 -10.18
C VAL A 83 -5.09 -4.95 -8.79
N GLY A 84 -6.04 -5.82 -8.41
CA GLY A 84 -6.01 -6.47 -7.10
C GLY A 84 -4.81 -7.41 -6.91
N ARG A 85 -4.30 -8.03 -7.99
CA ARG A 85 -3.06 -8.82 -7.92
C ARG A 85 -1.82 -7.93 -7.78
N VAL A 86 -1.81 -6.75 -8.39
CA VAL A 86 -0.74 -5.75 -8.19
C VAL A 86 -0.73 -5.26 -6.74
N ILE A 87 -1.89 -4.96 -6.16
CA ILE A 87 -2.01 -4.54 -4.75
C ILE A 87 -1.52 -5.65 -3.81
N MET A 88 -1.90 -6.91 -4.06
CA MET A 88 -1.42 -8.03 -3.23
C MET A 88 0.08 -8.27 -3.40
N ALA A 89 0.63 -8.14 -4.61
CA ALA A 89 2.08 -8.20 -4.81
C ALA A 89 2.78 -7.07 -4.05
N ALA A 90 2.23 -5.86 -4.07
CA ALA A 90 2.74 -4.73 -3.29
C ALA A 90 2.67 -5.01 -1.78
N ALA A 91 1.61 -5.64 -1.28
CA ALA A 91 1.48 -6.01 0.12
C ALA A 91 2.51 -7.07 0.55
N ILE A 92 2.75 -8.09 -0.28
CA ILE A 92 3.79 -9.10 -0.04
C ILE A 92 5.17 -8.45 -0.01
N VAL A 93 5.50 -7.66 -1.04
CA VAL A 93 6.79 -6.97 -1.11
C VAL A 93 6.95 -6.01 0.06
N SER A 94 5.90 -5.28 0.44
CA SER A 94 5.92 -4.35 1.56
C SER A 94 6.18 -5.02 2.90
N GLY A 95 5.43 -6.07 3.22
CA GLY A 95 5.60 -6.83 4.45
C GLY A 95 6.99 -7.46 4.55
N GLY A 96 7.49 -8.02 3.44
CA GLY A 96 8.84 -8.55 3.34
C GLY A 96 9.91 -7.47 3.48
N LEU A 97 9.76 -6.34 2.79
CA LEU A 97 10.73 -5.26 2.81
C LEU A 97 10.88 -4.67 4.21
N PHE A 98 9.75 -4.31 4.84
CA PHE A 98 9.79 -3.76 6.19
C PHE A 98 10.25 -4.81 7.20
N GLY A 99 9.67 -6.02 7.16
CA GLY A 99 10.01 -7.09 8.09
C GLY A 99 11.49 -7.46 8.05
N LEU A 100 12.07 -7.65 6.87
CA LEU A 100 13.49 -7.98 6.73
C LEU A 100 14.42 -6.85 7.18
N THR A 101 13.98 -5.58 7.13
CA THR A 101 14.78 -4.47 7.67
C THR A 101 14.76 -4.40 9.19
N VAL A 102 13.66 -4.82 9.84
CA VAL A 102 13.52 -4.75 11.30
C VAL A 102 13.98 -6.04 11.99
N VAL A 103 13.93 -7.19 11.34
CA VAL A 103 14.38 -8.48 11.90
C VAL A 103 15.78 -8.43 12.52
N PRO A 104 16.82 -7.85 11.88
CA PRO A 104 18.14 -7.75 12.49
C PRO A 104 18.14 -6.90 13.76
N LEU A 105 17.33 -5.84 13.77
CA LEU A 105 17.19 -4.96 14.93
C LEU A 105 16.44 -5.67 16.09
N ALA A 106 15.47 -6.51 15.77
CA ALA A 106 14.71 -7.31 16.73
C ALA A 106 15.44 -8.58 17.21
N SER A 107 16.62 -8.90 16.66
CA SER A 107 17.41 -10.09 17.04
C SER A 107 18.08 -9.97 18.41
N ASP A 108 18.36 -8.75 18.85
CA ASP A 108 18.74 -8.43 20.23
C ASP A 108 17.54 -7.75 20.90
N GLU A 109 16.74 -8.54 21.60
CA GLU A 109 15.50 -8.08 22.22
C GLU A 109 15.74 -6.95 23.23
N ALA A 110 16.81 -7.05 24.03
CA ALA A 110 17.16 -6.04 25.01
C ALA A 110 17.57 -4.72 24.34
N ALA A 111 18.39 -4.79 23.29
CA ALA A 111 18.79 -3.61 22.52
C ALA A 111 17.60 -2.99 21.76
N PHE A 112 16.69 -3.80 21.23
CA PHE A 112 15.48 -3.33 20.54
C PHE A 112 14.52 -2.61 21.50
N GLN A 113 14.22 -3.23 22.64
CA GLN A 113 13.39 -2.62 23.68
C GLN A 113 14.01 -1.31 24.18
N THR A 114 15.33 -1.28 24.40
CA THR A 114 16.05 -0.06 24.80
C THR A 114 15.96 1.02 23.73
N SER A 115 16.08 0.65 22.45
CA SER A 115 15.98 1.58 21.32
C SER A 115 14.57 2.18 21.19
N ILE A 116 13.53 1.36 21.32
CA ILE A 116 12.14 1.83 21.32
C ILE A 116 11.88 2.71 22.53
N ARG A 117 12.27 2.28 23.74
CA ARG A 117 12.12 3.08 24.97
C ARG A 117 12.80 4.44 24.82
N THR A 118 14.04 4.48 24.34
CA THR A 118 14.77 5.73 24.10
C THR A 118 14.06 6.62 23.08
N ALA A 119 13.52 6.02 22.00
CA ALA A 119 12.75 6.76 21.00
C ALA A 119 11.43 7.31 21.57
N VAL A 120 10.74 6.55 22.42
CA VAL A 120 9.53 6.97 23.13
C VAL A 120 9.84 8.11 24.09
N GLU A 121 10.88 7.97 24.92
CA GLU A 121 11.31 9.02 25.85
C GLU A 121 11.66 10.31 25.09
N LEU A 122 12.38 10.20 23.97
CA LEU A 122 12.70 11.35 23.13
C LEU A 122 11.43 11.97 22.53
N ALA A 123 10.52 11.14 22.00
CA ALA A 123 9.27 11.61 21.42
C ALA A 123 8.37 12.28 22.47
N VAL A 124 8.29 11.73 23.67
CA VAL A 124 7.52 12.29 24.79
C VAL A 124 8.15 13.61 25.23
N LYS A 125 9.46 13.66 25.47
CA LYS A 125 10.16 14.90 25.83
C LYS A 125 9.97 16.00 24.78
N GLN A 126 9.97 15.64 23.50
CA GLN A 126 9.75 16.59 22.40
C GLN A 126 8.28 16.99 22.24
N GLY A 127 7.34 16.06 22.40
CA GLY A 127 5.90 16.30 22.28
C GLY A 127 5.32 17.06 23.49
N MET A 128 6.02 17.00 24.62
CA MET A 128 5.66 17.64 25.87
C MET A 128 6.44 18.93 26.12
N ALA A 129 7.30 19.32 25.17
CA ALA A 129 8.05 20.56 25.25
C ALA A 129 7.07 21.75 25.36
N GLY A 130 7.02 22.38 26.53
CA GLY A 130 6.13 23.50 26.84
C GLY A 130 4.85 23.14 27.63
N LEU A 131 4.65 21.88 28.02
CA LEU A 131 3.57 21.46 28.93
C LEU A 131 4.03 21.44 30.40
N PRO A 132 3.10 21.53 31.39
CA PRO A 132 3.44 21.44 32.80
C PRO A 132 4.07 20.08 33.16
N PRO A 133 4.96 20.01 34.18
CA PRO A 133 5.61 18.76 34.61
C PRO A 133 4.63 17.66 35.03
N GLU A 134 3.41 18.04 35.45
CA GLU A 134 2.33 17.14 35.84
C GLU A 134 1.79 16.30 34.66
N ALA A 135 2.06 16.72 33.42
CA ALA A 135 1.72 15.97 32.24
C ALA A 135 2.73 14.84 31.94
N GLU A 136 3.90 14.82 32.60
CA GLU A 136 4.95 13.81 32.37
C GLU A 136 4.43 12.39 32.59
N LEU A 137 4.70 11.52 31.61
CA LEU A 137 4.28 10.13 31.68
C LEU A 137 5.03 9.42 32.80
N LYS A 138 4.28 8.70 33.63
CA LYS A 138 4.85 7.86 34.69
C LYS A 138 5.66 6.72 34.07
N PRO A 139 6.68 6.18 34.78
CA PRO A 139 7.50 5.07 34.29
C PRO A 139 6.68 3.84 33.84
N GLU A 140 5.56 3.57 34.52
CA GLU A 140 4.65 2.48 34.18
C GLU A 140 3.94 2.74 32.84
N GLN A 141 3.53 3.98 32.58
CA GLN A 141 2.89 4.37 31.31
C GLN A 141 3.89 4.32 30.16
N LEU A 142 5.14 4.74 30.39
CA LEU A 142 6.22 4.60 29.40
C LEU A 142 6.50 3.14 29.04
N THR A 143 6.45 2.24 30.03
CA THR A 143 6.63 0.81 29.80
C THR A 143 5.47 0.23 28.99
N GLN A 144 4.22 0.53 29.37
CA GLN A 144 3.03 0.12 28.60
C GLN A 144 3.05 0.63 27.15
N LEU A 145 3.44 1.90 26.94
CA LEU A 145 3.57 2.45 25.59
C LEU A 145 4.67 1.75 24.79
N THR A 146 5.79 1.42 25.42
CA THR A 146 6.89 0.68 24.79
C THR A 146 6.41 -0.71 24.34
N ASP A 147 5.71 -1.43 25.20
CA ASP A 147 5.17 -2.77 24.91
C ASP A 147 4.17 -2.75 23.74
N ILE A 148 3.29 -1.75 23.72
CA ILE A 148 2.35 -1.54 22.60
C ILE A 148 3.13 -1.25 21.30
N LEU A 149 4.15 -0.40 21.37
CA LEU A 149 4.90 0.02 20.19
C LEU A 149 5.74 -1.11 19.59
N ILE A 150 6.25 -2.05 20.39
CA ILE A 150 6.93 -3.26 19.90
C ILE A 150 6.01 -4.05 18.94
N ILE A 151 4.71 -4.10 19.23
CA ILE A 151 3.72 -4.81 18.43
C ILE A 151 3.23 -3.94 17.25
N VAL A 152 2.97 -2.66 17.50
CA VAL A 152 2.34 -1.76 16.52
C VAL A 152 3.31 -1.28 15.45
N LEU A 153 4.59 -1.01 15.79
CA LEU A 153 5.56 -0.45 14.84
C LEU A 153 5.76 -1.34 13.61
N PRO A 154 5.97 -2.66 13.74
CA PRO A 154 6.17 -3.51 12.58
C PRO A 154 4.95 -3.54 11.66
N ALA A 155 3.75 -3.66 12.23
CA ALA A 155 2.52 -3.63 11.45
C ALA A 155 2.30 -2.27 10.76
N ALA A 156 2.47 -1.17 11.49
CA ALA A 156 2.35 0.17 10.93
C ALA A 156 3.40 0.43 9.83
N GLY A 157 4.62 -0.07 10.00
CA GLY A 157 5.70 0.01 9.03
C GLY A 157 5.40 -0.75 7.75
N GLY A 158 4.94 -1.99 7.87
CA GLY A 158 4.49 -2.80 6.72
C GLY A 158 3.32 -2.16 5.96
N ALA A 159 2.38 -1.53 6.67
CA ALA A 159 1.32 -0.76 6.02
C ALA A 159 1.85 0.53 5.35
N MET A 160 2.74 1.25 6.02
CA MET A 160 3.33 2.49 5.52
C MET A 160 4.08 2.27 4.21
N VAL A 161 4.91 1.22 4.12
CA VAL A 161 5.64 0.86 2.89
C VAL A 161 4.65 0.53 1.77
N LEU A 162 3.54 -0.17 2.07
CA LEU A 162 2.52 -0.52 1.09
C LEU A 162 1.90 0.74 0.50
N PHE A 163 1.43 1.66 1.35
CA PHE A 163 0.82 2.91 0.89
C PHE A 163 1.82 3.79 0.15
N SER A 164 3.11 3.74 0.51
CA SER A 164 4.16 4.47 -0.21
C SER A 164 4.39 3.91 -1.61
N LEU A 165 4.46 2.58 -1.76
CA LEU A 165 4.58 1.91 -3.06
C LEU A 165 3.37 2.19 -3.95
N LEU A 166 2.15 1.99 -3.43
CA LEU A 166 0.92 2.25 -4.17
C LEU A 166 0.74 3.72 -4.51
N GLY A 167 1.08 4.63 -3.60
CA GLY A 167 1.05 6.08 -3.84
C GLY A 167 1.99 6.49 -4.97
N SER A 168 3.18 5.89 -5.03
CA SER A 168 4.15 6.12 -6.10
C SER A 168 3.66 5.61 -7.45
N LEU A 169 3.07 4.41 -7.49
CA LEU A 169 2.47 3.87 -8.71
C LEU A 169 1.31 4.74 -9.18
N TRP A 170 0.43 5.14 -8.26
CA TRP A 170 -0.72 5.99 -8.56
C TRP A 170 -0.27 7.34 -9.10
N LEU A 171 0.67 8.02 -8.44
CA LEU A 171 1.20 9.30 -8.91
C LEU A 171 1.86 9.18 -10.28
N GLY A 172 2.73 8.19 -10.47
CA GLY A 172 3.39 7.95 -11.76
C GLY A 172 2.38 7.72 -12.90
N ALA A 173 1.36 6.88 -12.66
CA ALA A 173 0.32 6.62 -13.64
C ALA A 173 -0.56 7.87 -13.90
N GLN A 174 -0.86 8.68 -12.88
CA GLN A 174 -1.64 9.89 -13.02
C GLN A 174 -0.91 10.97 -13.83
N VAL A 175 0.39 11.14 -13.60
CA VAL A 175 1.21 12.05 -14.40
C VAL A 175 1.30 11.56 -15.84
N ALA A 176 1.54 10.26 -16.07
CA ALA A 176 1.53 9.68 -17.42
C ALA A 176 0.18 9.89 -18.13
N ARG A 177 -0.94 9.74 -17.39
CA ARG A 177 -2.29 9.96 -17.91
C ARG A 177 -2.52 11.42 -18.29
N ALA A 178 -2.13 12.34 -17.42
CA ALA A 178 -2.23 13.78 -17.68
C ALA A 178 -1.38 14.21 -18.89
N ALA A 179 -0.22 13.57 -19.07
CA ALA A 179 0.65 13.76 -20.21
C ALA A 179 0.20 13.04 -21.50
N GLY A 180 -0.87 12.24 -21.45
CA GLY A 180 -1.34 11.45 -22.61
C GLY A 180 -0.40 10.31 -23.03
N THR A 181 0.54 9.91 -22.17
CA THR A 181 1.54 8.85 -22.45
C THR A 181 1.24 7.53 -21.76
N LEU A 182 0.18 7.47 -20.94
CA LEU A 182 -0.17 6.26 -20.20
C LEU A 182 -0.45 5.09 -21.15
N VAL A 183 0.42 4.07 -21.11
CA VAL A 183 0.38 2.89 -22.00
C VAL A 183 -0.87 2.03 -21.79
N ARG A 184 -1.33 1.94 -20.54
CA ARG A 184 -2.48 1.13 -20.14
C ARG A 184 -3.73 2.00 -20.00
N PRO A 185 -4.91 1.62 -20.55
CA PRO A 185 -6.16 2.30 -20.26
C PRO A 185 -6.42 2.39 -18.74
N TRP A 186 -6.82 3.56 -18.26
CA TRP A 186 -7.03 3.77 -16.83
C TRP A 186 -8.08 2.77 -16.28
N PRO A 187 -7.72 1.90 -15.32
CA PRO A 187 -8.62 0.86 -14.85
C PRO A 187 -9.68 1.42 -13.90
N ASP A 188 -10.80 0.70 -13.78
CA ASP A 188 -11.76 0.96 -12.73
C ASP A 188 -11.21 0.51 -11.36
N ILE A 189 -10.67 1.47 -10.61
CA ILE A 189 -10.04 1.25 -9.30
C ILE A 189 -11.02 0.73 -8.24
N ALA A 190 -12.32 1.03 -8.30
CA ALA A 190 -13.25 0.52 -7.28
C ALA A 190 -13.73 -0.92 -7.57
N ALA A 191 -13.47 -1.42 -8.78
CA ALA A 191 -13.93 -2.73 -9.23
C ALA A 191 -12.92 -3.86 -9.00
N PHE A 192 -11.72 -3.57 -8.47
CA PHE A 192 -10.72 -4.63 -8.28
C PHE A 192 -11.16 -5.67 -7.24
N ARG A 193 -10.61 -6.87 -7.37
CA ARG A 193 -10.75 -7.98 -6.42
C ARG A 193 -9.43 -8.67 -6.15
N PHE A 194 -9.30 -9.23 -4.96
CA PHE A 194 -8.15 -10.05 -4.60
C PHE A 194 -8.30 -11.49 -5.08
N PRO A 195 -7.17 -12.20 -5.30
CA PRO A 195 -7.20 -13.63 -5.59
C PRO A 195 -7.77 -14.41 -4.39
N ALA A 196 -8.36 -15.57 -4.63
CA ALA A 196 -9.06 -16.38 -3.63
C ALA A 196 -8.21 -16.75 -2.40
N GLY A 197 -6.87 -16.85 -2.56
CA GLY A 197 -5.95 -17.14 -1.45
C GLY A 197 -5.57 -15.94 -0.58
N ALA A 198 -5.97 -14.71 -0.93
CA ALA A 198 -5.59 -13.51 -0.18
C ALA A 198 -6.02 -13.53 1.31
N PRO A 199 -7.21 -14.03 1.69
CA PRO A 199 -7.62 -14.06 3.10
C PRO A 199 -6.73 -14.98 3.94
N ILE A 200 -6.22 -16.05 3.33
CA ILE A 200 -5.33 -17.01 3.98
C ILE A 200 -4.01 -16.32 4.36
N LEU A 201 -3.48 -15.45 3.50
CA LEU A 201 -2.25 -14.70 3.79
C LEU A 201 -2.42 -13.77 5.01
N LEU A 202 -3.55 -13.05 5.07
CA LEU A 202 -3.87 -12.24 6.25
C LEU A 202 -3.97 -13.12 7.50
N ALA A 203 -4.74 -14.22 7.43
CA ALA A 203 -4.92 -15.12 8.57
C ALA A 203 -3.59 -15.71 9.09
N ILE A 204 -2.75 -16.24 8.21
CA ILE A 204 -1.43 -16.79 8.58
C ILE A 204 -0.55 -15.71 9.21
N SER A 205 -0.50 -14.51 8.63
CA SER A 205 0.32 -13.43 9.17
C SER A 205 -0.15 -12.95 10.55
N THR A 206 -1.46 -12.85 10.76
CA THR A 206 -2.04 -12.46 12.05
C THR A 206 -1.86 -13.56 13.10
N LEU A 207 -2.06 -14.83 12.75
CA LEU A 207 -1.81 -15.95 13.65
C LEU A 207 -0.32 -16.03 14.03
N GLY A 208 0.56 -15.84 13.06
CA GLY A 208 2.01 -15.75 13.30
C GLY A 208 2.37 -14.60 14.23
N ALA A 209 1.74 -13.44 14.06
CA ALA A 209 1.94 -12.30 14.95
C ALA A 209 1.47 -12.56 16.39
N THR A 210 0.48 -13.43 16.60
CA THR A 210 -0.04 -13.75 17.93
C THR A 210 0.67 -14.92 18.63
N TRP A 211 1.20 -15.88 17.88
CA TRP A 211 1.72 -17.14 18.45
C TRP A 211 3.24 -17.30 18.33
N LEU A 212 3.89 -16.53 17.48
CA LEU A 212 5.35 -16.54 17.36
C LEU A 212 5.93 -15.46 18.27
N GLU A 213 7.22 -15.59 18.57
CA GLU A 213 7.96 -14.65 19.42
C GLU A 213 9.20 -14.12 18.69
N GLY A 214 9.75 -13.02 19.18
CA GLY A 214 11.03 -12.45 18.73
C GLY A 214 11.04 -11.99 17.26
N PRO A 215 12.14 -12.22 16.52
CA PRO A 215 12.29 -11.70 15.16
C PRO A 215 11.25 -12.23 14.17
N ILE A 216 10.82 -13.48 14.33
CA ILE A 216 9.82 -14.09 13.44
C ILE A 216 8.44 -13.47 13.68
N GLN A 217 8.09 -13.15 14.94
CA GLN A 217 6.89 -12.39 15.26
C GLN A 217 6.89 -11.00 14.61
N THR A 218 8.04 -10.32 14.66
CA THR A 218 8.22 -8.99 14.03
C THR A 218 8.00 -9.04 12.51
N LEU A 219 8.50 -10.10 11.86
CA LEU A 219 8.24 -10.36 10.44
C LEU A 219 6.75 -10.60 10.19
N ALA A 220 6.10 -11.44 11.01
CA ALA A 220 4.67 -11.75 10.89
C ALA A 220 3.80 -10.49 11.07
N LEU A 221 4.12 -9.64 12.05
CA LEU A 221 3.45 -8.34 12.27
C LEU A 221 3.60 -7.41 11.06
N SER A 222 4.77 -7.38 10.44
CA SER A 222 5.03 -6.56 9.24
C SER A 222 4.14 -6.99 8.06
N PHE A 223 4.01 -8.30 7.85
CA PHE A 223 3.07 -8.84 6.86
C PHE A 223 1.60 -8.58 7.24
N ALA A 224 1.23 -8.78 8.51
CA ALA A 224 -0.13 -8.56 8.99
C ALA A 224 -0.57 -7.11 8.77
N GLY A 225 0.29 -6.15 9.06
CA GLY A 225 0.02 -4.74 8.78
C GLY A 225 -0.11 -4.40 7.30
N ALA A 226 0.77 -4.96 6.45
CA ALA A 226 0.68 -4.78 5.00
C ALA A 226 -0.62 -5.36 4.42
N PHE A 227 -0.97 -6.60 4.79
CA PHE A 227 -2.22 -7.22 4.36
C PHE A 227 -3.45 -6.53 4.91
N PHE A 228 -3.43 -6.11 6.18
CA PHE A 228 -4.47 -5.27 6.76
C PHE A 228 -4.70 -4.00 5.95
N GLY A 229 -3.63 -3.27 5.61
CA GLY A 229 -3.71 -2.08 4.76
C GLY A 229 -4.31 -2.37 3.38
N ALA A 230 -3.95 -3.50 2.75
CA ALA A 230 -4.55 -3.93 1.50
C ALA A 230 -6.06 -4.22 1.64
N TYR A 231 -6.48 -4.84 2.74
CA TYR A 231 -7.90 -5.10 3.02
C TYR A 231 -8.68 -3.84 3.37
N VAL A 232 -8.07 -2.83 4.00
CA VAL A 232 -8.67 -1.49 4.14
C VAL A 232 -8.94 -0.89 2.75
N LEU A 233 -7.98 -0.97 1.82
CA LEU A 233 -8.19 -0.49 0.45
C LEU A 233 -9.32 -1.24 -0.26
N LEU A 234 -9.42 -2.56 -0.08
CA LEU A 234 -10.53 -3.34 -0.64
C LEU A 234 -11.86 -2.92 -0.02
N GLY A 235 -11.93 -2.72 1.30
CA GLY A 235 -13.10 -2.18 2.01
C GLY A 235 -13.56 -0.83 1.46
N LEU A 236 -12.61 0.09 1.27
CA LEU A 236 -12.87 1.38 0.64
C LEU A 236 -13.36 1.22 -0.81
N ALA A 237 -12.77 0.31 -1.59
CA ALA A 237 -13.21 0.01 -2.94
C ALA A 237 -14.67 -0.51 -2.96
N VAL A 238 -15.04 -1.36 -1.99
CA VAL A 238 -16.43 -1.82 -1.80
C VAL A 238 -17.34 -0.61 -1.61
N ALA A 239 -17.04 0.27 -0.64
CA ALA A 239 -17.85 1.44 -0.35
C ALA A 239 -17.98 2.38 -1.57
N HIS A 240 -16.90 2.55 -2.35
CA HIS A 240 -16.93 3.35 -3.57
C HIS A 240 -17.72 2.71 -4.70
N PHE A 241 -17.71 1.38 -4.81
CA PHE A 241 -18.44 0.66 -5.84
C PHE A 241 -19.94 0.62 -5.53
N THR A 242 -20.33 0.27 -4.30
CA THR A 242 -21.73 0.10 -3.90
C THR A 242 -22.50 1.41 -3.84
N SER A 243 -21.83 2.53 -3.54
CA SER A 243 -22.43 3.86 -3.55
C SER A 243 -22.56 4.50 -4.95
N ARG A 244 -22.26 3.77 -6.04
CA ARG A 244 -22.39 4.32 -7.41
C ARG A 244 -23.85 4.57 -7.77
N GLY A 245 -24.12 5.74 -8.36
CA GLY A 245 -25.47 6.14 -8.76
C GLY A 245 -26.38 6.58 -7.60
N ALA A 246 -25.93 6.47 -6.35
CA ALA A 246 -26.70 6.91 -5.19
C ALA A 246 -26.58 8.43 -4.99
N PHE A 247 -27.71 9.11 -4.75
CA PHE A 247 -27.73 10.55 -4.44
C PHE A 247 -26.96 10.88 -3.14
N TRP A 248 -26.90 9.94 -2.19
CA TRP A 248 -26.21 10.09 -0.91
C TRP A 248 -24.71 9.76 -0.97
N ARG A 249 -24.17 9.42 -2.15
CA ARG A 249 -22.77 8.99 -2.31
C ARG A 249 -21.77 9.95 -1.68
N THR A 250 -21.80 11.22 -2.08
CA THR A 250 -20.84 12.22 -1.65
C THR A 250 -20.86 12.41 -0.13
N PRO A 251 -22.00 12.68 0.54
CA PRO A 251 -22.01 12.84 1.99
C PRO A 251 -21.58 11.57 2.73
N ALA A 252 -21.97 10.38 2.28
CA ALA A 252 -21.55 9.14 2.94
C ALA A 252 -20.05 8.87 2.81
N LEU A 253 -19.45 9.11 1.64
CA LEU A 253 -18.00 8.94 1.47
C LEU A 253 -17.22 9.99 2.26
N VAL A 254 -17.67 11.26 2.27
CA VAL A 254 -17.05 12.30 3.11
C VAL A 254 -17.10 11.90 4.58
N ALA A 255 -18.26 11.46 5.08
CA ALA A 255 -18.40 10.99 6.45
C ALA A 255 -17.46 9.80 6.75
N LEU A 256 -17.40 8.81 5.85
CA LEU A 256 -16.51 7.67 5.98
C LEU A 256 -15.04 8.10 6.12
N TYR A 257 -14.56 9.00 5.27
CA TYR A 257 -13.18 9.49 5.33
C TYR A 257 -12.91 10.35 6.57
N VAL A 258 -13.84 11.23 6.95
CA VAL A 258 -13.72 12.05 8.17
C VAL A 258 -13.63 11.15 9.40
N ILE A 259 -14.51 10.15 9.50
CA ILE A 259 -14.52 9.20 10.60
C ILE A 259 -13.26 8.33 10.60
N LEU A 260 -12.76 7.91 9.44
CA LEU A 260 -11.53 7.14 9.33
C LEU A 260 -10.31 7.93 9.82
N ILE A 261 -10.26 9.24 9.53
CA ILE A 261 -9.19 10.13 9.99
C ILE A 261 -9.33 10.43 11.49
N ALA A 262 -10.55 10.71 11.95
CA ALA A 262 -10.82 11.05 13.35
C ALA A 262 -10.69 9.83 14.29
N ASN A 263 -10.98 8.63 13.80
CA ASN A 263 -10.94 7.39 14.56
C ASN A 263 -10.34 6.25 13.71
N PRO A 264 -9.02 6.04 13.77
CA PRO A 264 -8.34 4.97 13.04
C PRO A 264 -8.87 3.56 13.33
N ALA A 265 -9.55 3.33 14.47
CA ALA A 265 -10.17 2.03 14.75
C ALA A 265 -11.23 1.65 13.72
N VAL A 266 -11.83 2.63 13.02
CA VAL A 266 -12.77 2.40 11.92
C VAL A 266 -12.11 1.68 10.75
N ALA A 267 -10.79 1.78 10.59
CA ALA A 267 -10.05 1.02 9.59
C ALA A 267 -10.24 -0.49 9.76
N LEU A 268 -10.43 -0.98 11.00
CA LEU A 268 -10.74 -2.38 11.26
C LEU A 268 -12.07 -2.79 10.64
N LEU A 269 -13.12 -1.99 10.84
CA LEU A 269 -14.44 -2.24 10.26
C LEU A 269 -14.40 -2.23 8.73
N VAL A 270 -13.63 -1.29 8.16
CA VAL A 270 -13.42 -1.19 6.72
C VAL A 270 -12.65 -2.41 6.20
N ALA A 271 -11.60 -2.85 6.89
CA ALA A 271 -10.85 -4.05 6.54
C ALA A 271 -11.74 -5.30 6.61
N MET A 272 -12.58 -5.42 7.64
CA MET A 272 -13.56 -6.51 7.77
C MET A 272 -14.53 -6.54 6.60
N LEU A 273 -15.01 -5.38 6.13
CA LEU A 273 -15.82 -5.29 4.92
C LEU A 273 -15.06 -5.79 3.68
N GLY A 274 -13.76 -5.45 3.57
CA GLY A 274 -12.89 -5.95 2.51
C GLY A 274 -12.73 -7.48 2.56
N VAL A 275 -12.49 -8.04 3.75
CA VAL A 275 -12.39 -9.50 3.95
C VAL A 275 -13.72 -10.16 3.59
N ALA A 276 -14.85 -9.60 4.05
CA ALA A 276 -16.17 -10.11 3.74
C ALA A 276 -16.44 -10.18 2.23
N ASP A 277 -16.10 -9.14 1.45
CA ASP A 277 -16.26 -9.20 -0.02
C ASP A 277 -15.33 -10.22 -0.68
N SER A 278 -14.12 -10.42 -0.13
CA SER A 278 -13.17 -11.38 -0.71
C SER A 278 -13.59 -12.83 -0.54
N VAL A 279 -14.35 -13.15 0.53
CA VAL A 279 -14.89 -14.48 0.81
C VAL A 279 -16.29 -14.66 0.21
N PHE A 280 -17.13 -13.65 0.37
CA PHE A 280 -18.50 -13.61 -0.15
C PHE A 280 -18.58 -12.51 -1.21
N PRO A 281 -18.27 -12.81 -2.48
CA PRO A 281 -18.27 -11.80 -3.51
C PRO A 281 -19.68 -11.23 -3.64
N PHE A 282 -19.88 -10.01 -3.12
CA PHE A 282 -21.10 -9.25 -3.35
C PHE A 282 -21.30 -9.08 -4.87
N ALA A 283 -22.51 -8.68 -5.30
CA ALA A 283 -22.99 -8.65 -6.71
C ALA A 283 -22.11 -7.94 -7.78
N ARG A 284 -20.92 -7.44 -7.42
CA ARG A 284 -19.79 -7.09 -8.31
C ARG A 284 -19.38 -8.21 -9.27
N ALA A 285 -19.64 -9.48 -8.94
CA ALA A 285 -19.33 -10.61 -9.84
C ALA A 285 -20.15 -10.61 -11.14
N GLN A 286 -21.34 -9.99 -11.12
CA GLN A 286 -22.29 -10.03 -12.24
C GLN A 286 -22.32 -8.74 -13.07
N ARG A 287 -21.74 -7.63 -12.58
CA ARG A 287 -21.79 -6.30 -13.23
C ARG A 287 -20.49 -5.88 -13.92
N ALA A 288 -19.43 -6.68 -13.85
CA ALA A 288 -18.25 -6.51 -14.70
C ALA A 288 -18.53 -7.15 -16.07
N SER A 289 -19.52 -6.61 -16.80
CA SER A 289 -19.71 -6.96 -18.21
C SER A 289 -18.55 -6.39 -19.03
N PRO A 290 -18.14 -7.06 -20.13
CA PRO A 290 -17.20 -6.48 -21.09
C PRO A 290 -17.70 -5.11 -21.58
N PRO A 291 -16.81 -4.17 -21.97
CA PRO A 291 -17.25 -2.96 -22.64
C PRO A 291 -18.03 -3.33 -23.90
N ASP A 292 -19.19 -2.73 -24.11
CA ASP A 292 -19.90 -2.83 -25.39
C ASP A 292 -18.96 -2.35 -26.50
N SER A 293 -18.74 -3.20 -27.50
CA SER A 293 -17.97 -2.86 -28.68
C SER A 293 -18.67 -1.71 -29.43
N PRO A 294 -18.00 -0.58 -29.72
CA PRO A 294 -18.58 0.44 -30.57
C PRO A 294 -18.39 0.01 -32.03
N GLY A 295 -19.40 -0.62 -32.63
CA GLY A 295 -19.29 -1.09 -34.02
C GLY A 295 -20.50 -1.82 -34.56
N GLY A 296 -21.68 -1.21 -34.53
CA GLY A 296 -22.90 -1.74 -35.13
C GLY A 296 -23.72 -0.65 -35.82
N SER A 297 -23.11 0.09 -36.74
CA SER A 297 -23.84 1.07 -37.56
C SER A 297 -24.76 0.36 -38.56
N ALA A 298 -26.05 0.38 -38.24
CA ALA A 298 -27.18 0.59 -39.16
C ALA A 298 -27.03 0.11 -40.61
N GLY A 299 -27.45 -1.12 -40.89
CA GLY A 299 -27.91 -1.54 -42.22
C GLY A 299 -29.44 -1.42 -42.30
N ARG A 300 -29.97 -0.23 -42.58
CA ARG A 300 -31.36 -0.07 -43.05
C ARG A 300 -31.38 -0.30 -44.56
N SER A 301 -31.72 -1.52 -44.99
CA SER A 301 -32.23 -1.76 -46.35
C SER A 301 -33.74 -1.53 -46.36
N GLY A 302 -34.20 -0.54 -47.13
CA GLY A 302 -35.63 -0.30 -47.41
C GLY A 302 -36.21 -1.30 -48.42
N PRO A 303 -37.54 -1.40 -48.56
CA PRO A 303 -38.26 -2.43 -49.31
C PRO A 303 -38.82 -1.92 -50.66
N PRO A 304 -39.61 -2.71 -51.41
CA PRO A 304 -39.62 -4.17 -51.61
C PRO A 304 -39.00 -4.59 -52.96
#